data_AF-A0A2K0WDF9-F1
#
_entry.id   AF-A0A2K0WDF9-F1
#
_cell.length_a   1.000
_cell.length_b   1.000
_cell.length_c   1.000
_cell.angle_alpha   90.00
_cell.angle_beta   90.00
_cell.angle_gamma   90.00
#
_symmetry.space_group_name_H-M   'P 1'
#
loop_
_entity.id
_entity.type
_entity.pdbx_description
1 polymer ?
#
loop_
_entity_poly.entity_id
_entity_poly.type
_entity_poly.pdbx_seq_one_letter_code
_entity_poly.pdbx_strand_id
1 'polypeptide(L)'
;MARGETQQTKVHYKGSDDFIIFIDDVETYQKWKSDKSIPLAHFISSFKIFLTHNQGAQGSLDAASKAALENEFGTSVDDDVIKQILEKGDTQTVEFPERQGPKNDSKGPMISH
;
A
#
# COMPACT_ATOMS: atom_id res chain seq x y z
N MET A 1 -11.79 1.00 23.46
CA MET A 1 -11.12 0.01 22.60
C MET A 1 -11.04 0.61 21.21
N ALA A 2 -10.00 1.40 20.93
CA ALA A 2 -9.79 1.97 19.60
C ALA A 2 -8.92 0.97 18.84
N ARG A 3 -9.55 0.13 18.02
CA ARG A 3 -8.83 -0.71 17.05
C ARG A 3 -8.27 0.26 16.02
N GLY A 4 -7.03 0.70 16.22
CA GLY A 4 -6.29 1.44 15.21
C GLY A 4 -6.08 0.50 14.03
N GLU A 5 -6.87 0.65 12.98
CA GLU A 5 -6.69 -0.03 11.70
C GLU A 5 -5.44 0.52 11.00
N THR A 6 -4.26 0.28 11.57
CA THR A 6 -2.97 0.64 10.95
C THR A 6 -2.40 -0.52 10.11
N GLN A 7 -3.28 -1.37 9.58
CA GLN A 7 -2.95 -2.33 8.53
C GLN A 7 -3.37 -1.71 7.21
N GLN A 8 -2.41 -1.11 6.50
CA GLN A 8 -2.66 -0.66 5.13
C GLN A 8 -2.09 -1.69 4.18
N THR A 9 -2.97 -2.29 3.38
CA THR A 9 -2.54 -3.12 2.27
C THR A 9 -2.31 -2.23 1.06
N LYS A 10 -1.10 -2.28 0.52
CA LYS A 10 -0.75 -1.58 -0.72
C LYS A 10 -0.32 -2.59 -1.77
N VAL A 11 -0.64 -2.34 -3.02
CA VAL A 11 -0.09 -3.13 -4.14
C VAL A 11 1.05 -2.33 -4.73
N HIS A 12 2.24 -2.92 -4.75
CA HIS A 12 3.45 -2.35 -5.32
C HIS A 12 3.75 -3.01 -6.66
N TYR A 13 3.74 -2.20 -7.71
CA TYR A 13 4.21 -2.59 -9.02
C TYR A 13 5.60 -1.99 -9.26
N LYS A 14 6.58 -2.87 -9.45
CA LYS A 14 7.96 -2.50 -9.75
C LYS A 14 8.18 -2.56 -11.26
N GLY A 15 8.16 -1.38 -11.90
CA GLY A 15 8.43 -1.19 -13.32
C GLY A 15 9.74 -0.43 -13.55
N SER A 16 9.74 0.45 -14.55
CA SER A 16 10.79 1.47 -14.73
C SER A 16 10.70 2.53 -13.63
N ASP A 17 9.49 2.87 -13.22
CA ASP A 17 9.20 3.58 -11.97
C ASP A 17 8.41 2.68 -11.01
N ASP A 18 8.43 3.03 -9.73
CA ASP A 18 7.79 2.27 -8.67
C ASP A 18 6.40 2.84 -8.40
N PHE A 19 5.36 2.10 -8.81
CA PHE A 19 3.97 2.51 -8.65
C PHE A 19 3.32 1.77 -7.49
N ILE A 20 2.58 2.49 -6.65
CA ILE A 20 1.81 1.90 -5.57
C ILE A 20 0.36 2.40 -5.58
N ILE A 21 -0.54 1.49 -5.20
CA ILE A 21 -1.96 1.77 -4.96
C ILE A 21 -2.35 1.22 -3.60
N PHE A 22 -3.29 1.89 -2.94
CA PHE A 22 -3.78 1.48 -1.62
C PHE A 22 -5.10 0.75 -1.75
N ILE A 23 -5.17 -0.42 -1.12
CA ILE A 23 -6.36 -1.26 -1.01
C ILE A 23 -6.85 -1.19 0.43
N ASP A 24 -8.12 -0.90 0.58
CA ASP A 24 -8.83 -0.92 1.86
C ASP A 24 -9.25 -2.35 2.22
N ASP A 25 -9.75 -3.10 1.23
CA ASP A 25 -10.33 -4.43 1.43
C ASP A 25 -9.65 -5.52 0.58
N VAL A 26 -8.80 -6.32 1.23
CA VAL A 26 -8.05 -7.41 0.56
C VAL A 26 -8.96 -8.59 0.19
N GLU A 27 -10.02 -8.82 0.96
CA GLU A 27 -10.96 -9.91 0.69
C GLU A 27 -11.73 -9.66 -0.61
N THR A 28 -12.19 -8.43 -0.82
CA THR A 28 -12.86 -7.99 -2.04
C THR A 28 -11.89 -7.96 -3.21
N TYR A 29 -10.62 -7.61 -3.00
CA TYR A 29 -9.59 -7.76 -4.01
C TYR A 29 -9.37 -9.23 -4.43
N GLN A 30 -9.36 -10.18 -3.48
CA GLN A 30 -9.29 -11.62 -3.80
C GLN A 30 -10.53 -12.08 -4.58
N LYS A 31 -11.72 -11.62 -4.20
CA LYS A 31 -12.95 -11.89 -4.96
C LYS A 31 -12.86 -11.29 -6.37
N TRP A 32 -12.33 -10.08 -6.51
CA TRP A 32 -12.15 -9.42 -7.81
C TRP A 32 -11.20 -10.20 -8.73
N LYS A 33 -10.15 -10.82 -8.17
CA LYS A 33 -9.27 -11.73 -8.92
C LYS A 33 -10.03 -12.91 -9.53
N SER A 34 -11.11 -13.38 -8.90
CA SER A 34 -11.98 -14.42 -9.44
C SER A 34 -13.14 -13.87 -10.28
N ASP A 35 -13.71 -12.72 -9.90
CA ASP A 35 -14.85 -12.08 -10.54
C ASP A 35 -14.58 -10.60 -10.83
N LYS A 36 -14.23 -10.31 -12.10
CA LYS A 36 -13.90 -8.95 -12.56
C LYS A 36 -15.12 -8.01 -12.66
N SER A 37 -16.31 -8.42 -12.23
CA SER A 37 -17.51 -7.57 -12.23
C SER A 37 -17.56 -6.62 -11.04
N ILE A 38 -16.72 -6.85 -10.02
CA ILE A 38 -16.64 -5.99 -8.84
C ILE A 38 -15.97 -4.66 -9.23
N PRO A 39 -16.61 -3.51 -8.98
CA PRO A 39 -16.00 -2.22 -9.26
C PRO A 39 -14.82 -1.97 -8.33
N LEU A 40 -13.71 -1.51 -8.92
CA LEU A 40 -12.48 -1.15 -8.20
C LEU A 40 -12.72 -0.15 -7.05
N ALA A 41 -13.74 0.70 -7.20
CA ALA A 41 -14.16 1.68 -6.19
C ALA A 41 -14.54 1.09 -4.84
N HIS A 42 -14.85 -0.21 -4.82
CA HIS A 42 -15.35 -0.86 -3.61
C HIS A 42 -14.24 -1.30 -2.66
N PHE A 43 -13.01 -1.47 -3.17
CA PHE A 43 -11.88 -1.96 -2.37
C PHE A 43 -10.63 -1.10 -2.49
N ILE A 44 -10.57 -0.16 -3.43
CA ILE A 44 -9.47 0.81 -3.54
C ILE A 44 -9.74 1.98 -2.61
N SER A 45 -8.76 2.31 -1.76
CA SER A 45 -8.86 3.41 -0.80
C SER A 45 -8.85 4.79 -1.49
N SER A 46 -8.12 4.92 -2.60
CA SER A 46 -8.09 6.13 -3.42
C SER A 46 -7.76 5.81 -4.88
N PHE A 47 -8.53 6.35 -5.82
CA PHE A 47 -8.27 6.28 -7.26
C PHE A 47 -7.12 7.22 -7.67
N LYS A 48 -5.99 7.09 -7.00
CA LYS A 48 -4.76 7.80 -7.30
C LYS A 48 -3.64 6.78 -7.34
N ILE A 49 -2.92 6.77 -8.46
CA ILE A 49 -1.68 6.03 -8.58
C ILE A 49 -0.58 6.89 -7.97
N PHE A 50 0.14 6.34 -7.00
CA PHE A 50 1.25 7.02 -6.37
C PHE A 50 2.57 6.44 -6.87
N LEU A 51 3.56 7.30 -7.03
CA LEU A 51 4.95 6.97 -7.32
C LEU A 51 5.74 7.08 -6.03
N THR A 52 6.57 6.08 -5.72
CA THR A 52 7.52 6.19 -4.59
C THR A 52 8.87 6.78 -5.04
N HIS A 53 9.16 6.85 -6.35
CA HIS A 53 10.41 7.42 -6.87
C HIS A 53 11.67 6.89 -6.13
N ASN A 54 11.66 5.58 -5.87
CA ASN A 54 12.68 4.86 -5.10
C ASN A 54 12.86 5.31 -3.62
N GLN A 55 11.97 6.12 -3.05
CA GLN A 55 11.99 6.61 -1.67
C GLN A 55 11.39 5.58 -0.69
N GLY A 56 11.73 4.30 -0.80
CA GLY A 56 11.32 3.27 0.17
C GLY A 56 9.82 3.20 0.51
N ALA A 57 9.49 2.44 1.56
CA ALA A 57 8.11 2.17 1.96
C ALA A 57 7.43 3.32 2.75
N GLN A 58 8.20 4.34 3.15
CA GLN A 58 7.80 5.43 4.04
C GLN A 58 8.34 6.81 3.54
N GLY A 59 8.47 6.96 2.23
CA GLY A 59 8.81 8.23 1.58
C GLY A 59 7.58 9.06 1.24
N SER A 60 7.81 10.29 0.78
CA SER A 60 6.76 11.09 0.14
C SER A 60 6.25 10.34 -1.09
N LEU A 61 4.93 10.22 -1.18
CA LEU A 61 4.26 9.59 -2.29
C LEU A 61 3.73 10.70 -3.20
N ASP A 62 4.26 10.75 -4.41
CA ASP A 62 3.84 11.72 -5.41
C ASP A 62 2.78 11.12 -6.32
N ALA A 63 1.83 11.93 -6.78
CA ALA A 63 0.83 11.45 -7.72
C ALA A 63 1.47 11.18 -9.09
N ALA A 64 1.17 10.02 -9.67
CA ALA A 64 1.64 9.69 -11.01
C ALA A 64 1.10 10.69 -12.04
N SER A 65 2.00 11.24 -12.85
CA SER A 65 1.61 12.09 -13.98
C SER A 65 1.10 11.21 -15.13
N LYS A 66 0.09 11.69 -15.87
CA LYS A 66 -0.46 10.97 -17.04
C LYS A 66 0.61 10.55 -18.05
N ALA A 67 1.61 11.41 -18.26
CA ALA A 67 2.74 11.10 -19.13
C ALA A 67 3.57 9.90 -18.65
N ALA A 68 3.75 9.74 -17.33
CA ALA A 68 4.44 8.58 -16.76
C ALA A 68 3.61 7.30 -16.93
N LEU A 69 2.29 7.41 -16.75
CA LEU A 69 1.35 6.30 -16.95
C LEU A 69 1.34 5.82 -18.41
N GLU A 70 1.29 6.75 -19.37
CA GLU A 70 1.35 6.42 -20.79
C GLU A 70 2.68 5.79 -21.19
N ASN A 71 3.79 6.24 -20.60
CA ASN A 71 5.11 5.71 -20.92
C ASN A 71 5.31 4.27 -20.39
N GLU A 72 4.80 3.98 -19.18
CA GLU A 72 4.97 2.67 -18.54
C GLU A 72 3.89 1.64 -18.91
N PHE A 73 2.63 2.08 -18.96
CA PHE A 73 1.49 1.20 -19.20
C PHE A 73 0.92 1.32 -20.62
N GLY A 74 1.35 2.33 -21.39
CA GLY A 74 0.80 2.59 -22.73
C GLY A 74 -0.59 3.24 -22.73
N THR A 75 -1.10 3.64 -21.56
CA THR A 75 -2.44 4.20 -21.38
C THR A 75 -2.45 5.35 -20.39
N SER A 76 -3.25 6.38 -20.68
CA SER A 76 -3.51 7.53 -19.82
C SER A 76 -4.77 7.34 -18.97
N VAL A 77 -5.42 6.18 -19.05
CA VAL A 77 -6.65 5.85 -18.34
C VAL A 77 -6.32 5.21 -17.00
N ASP A 78 -6.59 5.92 -15.90
CA ASP A 78 -6.29 5.48 -14.54
C ASP A 78 -6.87 4.09 -14.23
N ASP A 79 -8.10 3.82 -14.68
CA ASP A 79 -8.79 2.55 -14.46
C ASP A 79 -8.07 1.35 -15.10
N ASP A 80 -7.48 1.54 -16.28
CA ASP A 80 -6.75 0.48 -16.99
C ASP A 80 -5.38 0.24 -16.36
N VAL A 81 -4.68 1.33 -16.01
CA VAL A 81 -3.42 1.28 -15.25
C VAL A 81 -3.63 0.52 -13.94
N ILE A 82 -4.66 0.86 -13.18
CA ILE A 82 -4.96 0.23 -11.89
C ILE A 82 -5.17 -1.28 -12.07
N LYS A 83 -5.90 -1.72 -13.09
CA LYS A 83 -6.06 -3.16 -13.38
C LYS A 83 -4.73 -3.82 -13.66
N GLN A 84 -3.86 -3.19 -14.45
CA GLN A 84 -2.53 -3.73 -14.72
C GLN A 84 -1.67 -3.82 -13.45
N ILE A 85 -1.69 -2.79 -12.61
CA ILE A 85 -0.99 -2.79 -11.31
C ILE A 85 -1.55 -3.88 -10.40
N LEU A 86 -2.86 -4.10 -10.38
CA LEU A 86 -3.49 -5.17 -9.58
C LEU A 86 -3.16 -6.57 -10.11
N GLU A 87 -3.06 -6.74 -11.44
CA GLU A 87 -2.75 -8.04 -12.05
C GLU A 87 -1.26 -8.38 -11.99
N LYS A 88 -0.37 -7.39 -12.13
CA LYS A 88 1.09 -7.59 -12.18
C LYS A 88 1.82 -7.22 -10.90
N GLY A 89 1.21 -6.42 -10.03
CA GLY A 89 1.83 -5.92 -8.81
C GLY A 89 1.79 -6.92 -7.66
N ASP A 90 2.69 -6.70 -6.71
CA ASP A 90 2.81 -7.49 -5.50
C ASP A 90 2.00 -6.85 -4.37
N THR A 91 1.24 -7.66 -3.63
CA THR A 91 0.43 -7.16 -2.52
C THR A 91 1.28 -7.12 -1.27
N GLN A 92 1.63 -5.92 -0.82
CA GLN A 92 2.39 -5.68 0.40
C GLN A 92 1.46 -5.19 1.50
N THR A 93 1.28 -6.02 2.52
CA THR A 93 0.65 -5.59 3.76
C THR A 93 1.69 -4.89 4.61
N VAL A 94 1.55 -3.57 4.79
CA VAL A 94 2.34 -2.84 5.77
C VAL A 94 1.55 -2.84 7.06
N GLU A 95 1.88 -3.79 7.93
CA GLU A 95 1.62 -3.62 9.35
C GLU A 95 2.61 -2.55 9.83
N PHE A 96 2.11 -1.39 10.23
CA PHE A 96 2.93 -0.52 11.07
C PHE A 96 3.12 -1.28 12.37
N PRO A 97 4.33 -1.81 12.70
CA PRO A 97 4.55 -2.26 14.06
C PRO A 97 4.33 -1.02 14.90
N GLU A 98 3.27 -1.03 15.72
CA GLU A 98 3.16 -0.12 16.84
C GLU A 98 4.55 -0.10 17.45
N ARG A 99 5.20 1.07 17.50
CA ARG A 99 6.49 1.20 18.14
C ARG A 99 6.28 0.69 19.57
N GLN A 100 6.55 -0.58 19.80
CA GLN A 100 6.82 -1.11 21.12
C GLN A 100 8.08 -0.35 21.51
N GLY A 101 7.86 0.79 22.17
CA GLY A 101 8.94 1.58 22.73
C GLY A 101 9.85 0.61 23.48
N PRO A 102 11.18 0.79 23.40
CA PRO A 102 12.10 -0.13 24.03
C PRO A 102 11.63 -0.33 25.47
N LYS A 103 11.20 -1.55 25.76
CA LYS A 103 10.79 -1.95 27.10
C LYS A 103 12.06 -1.84 27.90
N ASN A 104 12.25 -0.68 28.53
CA ASN A 104 13.34 -0.46 29.45
C ASN A 104 13.01 -1.32 30.66
N ASP A 105 13.38 -2.60 30.57
CA ASP A 105 13.50 -3.56 31.65
C ASP A 105 14.65 -3.09 32.58
N SER A 106 14.58 -1.85 33.08
CA SER A 106 15.36 -1.40 34.23
C SER A 106 14.78 -2.07 35.46
N LYS A 107 15.18 -3.32 35.70
CA LYS A 107 15.18 -3.91 37.03
C LYS A 107 16.14 -3.07 37.87
N GLY A 108 15.61 -2.06 38.53
CA GLY A 108 16.35 -1.31 39.54
C GLY A 108 16.86 -2.27 40.63
N PRO A 109 18.09 -2.10 41.12
CA PRO A 109 18.59 -2.93 42.20
C PRO A 109 17.75 -2.66 43.45
N MET A 110 17.08 -3.70 43.94
CA MET A 110 16.44 -3.69 45.26
C MET A 110 17.57 -3.55 46.28
N ILE A 111 17.73 -2.34 46.81
CA ILE A 111 18.48 -2.09 48.04
C ILE A 111 17.70 -2.77 49.15
N SER A 112 18.25 -3.89 49.65
CA SER A 112 17.84 -4.45 50.93
C SER A 112 18.65 -3.76 52.02
N HIS A 113 17.91 -3.11 52.91
CA HIS A 113 18.35 -2.54 54.18
C HIS A 113 18.82 -3.64 55.15
#